data_AF-S1QYG2-F1
#
_entry.id   AF-S1QYG2-F1
#
_cell.length_a   1.000
_cell.length_b   1.000
_cell.length_c   1.000
_cell.angle_alpha   90.00
_cell.angle_beta   90.00
_cell.angle_gamma   90.00
#
_symmetry.space_group_name_H-M   'P 1'
#
loop_
_entity.id
_entity.type
_entity.pdbx_description
1 polymer ?
#
loop_
_entity_poly.entity_id
_entity_poly.type
_entity_poly.pdbx_seq_one_letter_code
_entity_poly.pdbx_strand_id
1 'polypeptide(L)'
;MYLSYLPVIAHDSLLFKNVDDEGVNGIIRIYDDVKNLGKQIFIAFDKQCSYSQETYEILQDSCVLQLDGDGHELYDKSWNREATNETQL
;
A
#
# COMPACT_ATOMS: atom_id res chain seq x y z
N MET A 1 12.26 -11.83 10.81
CA MET A 1 13.18 -11.20 9.83
C MET A 1 14.64 -11.02 10.33
N TYR A 2 15.05 -11.62 11.45
CA TYR A 2 16.37 -11.39 12.07
C TYR A 2 17.55 -12.07 11.37
N LEU A 3 17.32 -13.11 10.57
CA LEU A 3 18.39 -13.99 10.10
C LEU A 3 18.96 -13.63 8.72
N SER A 4 18.23 -12.89 7.87
CA SER A 4 18.71 -12.52 6.54
C SER A 4 19.49 -11.21 6.58
N TYR A 5 20.51 -11.09 5.74
CA TYR A 5 21.22 -9.82 5.51
C TYR A 5 20.47 -8.86 4.59
N LEU A 6 19.24 -9.19 4.18
CA LEU A 6 18.48 -8.36 3.26
C LEU A 6 17.95 -7.12 4.02
N PRO A 7 18.38 -5.90 3.65
CA PRO A 7 18.01 -4.69 4.38
C PRO A 7 16.65 -4.12 3.93
N VAL A 8 16.22 -4.44 2.71
CA VAL A 8 15.02 -3.90 2.09
C VAL A 8 14.28 -4.99 1.32
N ILE A 9 12.96 -5.03 1.44
CA ILE A 9 12.06 -5.86 0.63
C ILE A 9 11.00 -4.97 0.02
N ALA A 10 10.68 -5.17 -1.27
CA ALA A 10 9.55 -4.56 -1.93
C ALA A 10 8.68 -5.64 -2.53
N HIS A 11 7.36 -5.58 -2.31
CA HIS A 11 6.41 -6.48 -2.95
C HIS A 11 5.06 -5.82 -3.18
N ASP A 12 4.32 -6.35 -4.15
CA ASP A 12 2.92 -6.02 -4.31
C ASP A 12 2.14 -6.71 -3.17
N SER A 13 1.35 -5.98 -2.39
CA SER A 13 0.48 -6.64 -1.41
C SER A 13 -0.74 -7.17 -2.14
N LEU A 14 -0.57 -8.34 -2.74
CA LEU A 14 -1.70 -9.21 -3.00
C LEU A 14 -2.19 -9.73 -1.63
N LEU A 15 -2.81 -8.86 -0.84
CA LEU A 15 -3.47 -9.29 0.38
C LEU A 15 -4.51 -10.31 -0.05
N PHE A 16 -4.22 -11.56 0.29
CA PHE A 16 -4.96 -12.70 -0.19
C PHE A 16 -6.41 -12.49 0.18
N LYS A 17 -7.33 -12.64 -0.79
CA LYS A 17 -8.80 -12.60 -0.56
C LYS A 17 -9.30 -13.58 0.51
N ASN A 18 -8.42 -14.44 1.01
CA ASN A 18 -8.66 -15.48 2.00
C ASN A 18 -8.07 -15.15 3.39
N VAL A 19 -7.43 -13.99 3.57
CA VAL A 19 -6.99 -13.50 4.87
C VAL A 19 -8.07 -12.55 5.39
N ASP A 20 -8.50 -12.78 6.62
CA ASP A 20 -9.46 -11.94 7.31
C ASP A 20 -8.84 -10.60 7.73
N ASP A 21 -9.69 -9.63 8.09
CA ASP A 21 -9.23 -8.28 8.44
C ASP A 21 -8.27 -8.30 9.63
N GLU A 22 -8.47 -9.21 10.58
CA GLU A 22 -7.57 -9.39 11.73
C GLU A 22 -6.18 -9.88 11.30
N GLY A 23 -6.11 -10.84 10.38
CA GLY A 23 -4.86 -11.28 9.78
C GLY A 23 -4.11 -10.16 9.07
N VAL A 24 -4.81 -9.31 8.31
CA VAL A 24 -4.20 -8.14 7.65
C VAL A 24 -3.66 -7.14 8.68
N ASN A 25 -4.42 -6.84 9.74
CA ASN A 25 -3.96 -5.95 10.81
C ASN A 25 -2.66 -6.48 11.46
N GLY A 26 -2.60 -7.79 11.73
CA GLY A 26 -1.40 -8.43 12.27
C GLY A 26 -0.18 -8.32 11.35
N ILE A 27 -0.38 -8.51 10.03
CA ILE A 27 0.68 -8.35 9.04
C ILE A 27 1.22 -6.91 9.03
N ILE A 28 0.33 -5.91 9.05
CA ILE A 28 0.75 -4.49 9.05
C ILE A 28 1.53 -4.14 10.31
N ARG A 29 1.11 -4.61 11.49
CA ARG A 29 1.89 -4.44 12.73
C ARG A 29 3.29 -5.05 12.63
N ILE A 30 3.40 -6.26 12.07
CA ILE A 30 4.71 -6.92 11.87
C ILE A 30 5.58 -6.08 10.92
N TYR A 31 5.01 -5.51 9.87
CA TYR A 31 5.76 -4.65 8.95
C TYR A 31 6.24 -3.36 9.62
N ASP A 32 5.40 -2.73 10.46
CA ASP A 32 5.79 -1.56 11.24
C ASP A 32 6.94 -1.89 12.21
N ASP A 33 6.87 -3.03 12.91
CA ASP A 33 7.91 -3.46 13.85
C ASP A 33 9.27 -3.71 13.19
N VAL A 34 9.32 -3.98 11.89
CA VAL A 34 10.58 -4.24 11.16
C VAL A 34 11.48 -3.00 11.12
N LYS A 35 10.92 -1.79 11.29
CA LYS A 35 11.71 -0.55 11.43
C LYS A 35 12.67 -0.60 12.61
N ASN A 36 12.29 -1.28 13.70
CA ASN A 36 13.11 -1.45 14.90
C ASN A 36 14.36 -2.32 14.64
N LEU A 37 14.37 -3.04 13.52
CA LEU A 37 15.50 -3.87 13.07
C LEU A 37 16.42 -3.13 12.09
N GLY A 38 16.16 -1.85 11.81
CA GLY A 38 16.88 -1.08 10.80
C GLY A 38 16.63 -1.59 9.38
N LYS A 39 15.50 -2.26 9.14
CA LYS A 39 15.10 -2.84 7.85
C LYS A 39 13.86 -2.13 7.33
N GLN A 40 13.65 -2.19 6.02
CA GLN A 40 12.54 -1.50 5.36
C GLN A 40 11.71 -2.48 4.52
N ILE A 41 10.40 -2.26 4.51
CA ILE A 41 9.45 -2.99 3.67
C ILE A 41 8.66 -1.97 2.89
N PHE A 42 8.61 -2.15 1.56
CA PHE A 42 7.79 -1.37 0.67
C PHE A 42 6.65 -2.23 0.16
N ILE A 43 5.44 -1.73 0.31
CA ILE A 43 4.23 -2.39 -0.15
C ILE A 43 3.38 -1.45 -0.98
N ALA A 44 2.74 -1.98 -2.01
CA ALA A 44 1.52 -1.39 -2.56
C ALA A 44 0.33 -1.89 -1.74
N PHE A 45 -0.59 -1.00 -1.37
CA PHE A 45 -1.74 -1.34 -0.54
C PHE A 45 -2.98 -0.57 -1.03
N ASP A 46 -4.13 -1.23 -1.05
CA ASP A 46 -5.43 -0.66 -1.41
C ASP A 46 -6.44 -0.92 -0.27
N LYS A 47 -7.53 -0.16 -0.24
CA LYS A 47 -8.62 -0.28 0.75
C LYS A 47 -8.21 -0.04 2.20
N GLN A 48 -7.30 0.89 2.44
CA GLN A 48 -6.85 1.30 3.78
C GLN A 48 -8.02 1.64 4.73
N CYS A 49 -9.12 2.19 4.22
CA CYS A 49 -10.31 2.54 5.02
C CYS A 49 -11.15 1.32 5.46
N SER A 50 -10.83 0.10 5.02
CA SER A 50 -11.57 -1.12 5.38
C SER A 50 -11.02 -1.84 6.61
N TYR A 51 -9.89 -1.38 7.15
CA TYR A 51 -9.18 -2.05 8.25
C TYR A 51 -9.31 -1.27 9.56
N SER A 52 -8.67 -1.77 10.63
CA SER A 52 -8.74 -1.13 11.95
C SER A 52 -8.16 0.29 11.91
N GLN A 53 -8.58 1.14 12.86
CA GLN A 53 -8.08 2.50 13.01
C GLN A 53 -6.54 2.54 13.15
N GLU A 54 -5.98 1.60 13.92
CA GLU A 54 -4.53 1.48 14.10
C GLU A 54 -3.82 1.13 12.79
N THR A 55 -4.35 0.16 12.03
CA THR A 55 -3.80 -0.21 10.71
C THR A 55 -3.84 0.98 9.76
N TYR A 56 -4.95 1.71 9.75
CA TYR A 56 -5.09 2.92 8.96
C TYR A 56 -4.03 3.96 9.34
N GLU A 57 -3.83 4.24 10.63
CA GLU A 57 -2.82 5.19 11.12
C GLU A 57 -1.40 4.79 10.71
N ILE A 58 -1.03 3.51 10.87
CA ILE A 58 0.28 3.00 10.42
C ILE A 58 0.49 3.21 8.92
N LEU A 59 -0.54 2.90 8.11
CA LEU A 59 -0.48 3.05 6.65
C LEU A 59 -0.33 4.53 6.25
N GLN A 60 -1.04 5.45 6.92
CA GLN A 60 -0.93 6.88 6.65
C GLN A 60 0.43 7.45 7.07
N ASP A 61 0.90 7.11 8.27
CA ASP A 61 2.19 7.57 8.80
C ASP A 61 3.38 7.07 7.96
N SER A 62 3.23 5.89 7.34
CA SER A 62 4.26 5.26 6.50
C SER A 62 4.06 5.53 5.01
N CYS A 63 3.03 6.26 4.60
CA CYS A 63 2.69 6.49 3.21
C CYS A 63 3.72 7.40 2.53
N VAL A 64 4.43 6.86 1.53
CA VAL A 64 5.39 7.63 0.72
C VAL A 64 4.73 8.19 -0.55
N LEU A 65 3.79 7.43 -1.12
CA LEU A 65 3.08 7.78 -2.34
C LEU A 65 1.65 7.26 -2.24
N GLN A 66 0.69 8.17 -2.34
CA GLN A 66 -0.72 7.84 -2.50
C GLN A 66 -1.11 8.14 -3.96
N LEU A 67 -1.79 7.17 -4.58
CA LEU A 67 -2.38 7.33 -5.90
C LEU A 67 -3.89 7.24 -5.77
N ASP A 68 -4.59 8.24 -6.29
CA ASP A 68 -6.04 8.25 -6.37
C ASP A 68 -6.51 9.01 -7.64
N GLY A 69 -7.77 9.43 -7.69
CA GLY A 69 -8.31 10.14 -8.84
C GLY A 69 -8.03 11.64 -8.82
N ASP A 70 -8.56 12.35 -9.80
CA ASP A 70 -8.63 13.82 -9.81
C ASP A 70 -7.25 14.53 -9.76
N GLY A 71 -6.25 13.98 -10.43
CA GLY A 71 -4.91 14.56 -10.57
C GLY A 71 -3.84 13.91 -9.70
N HIS A 72 -4.17 12.87 -8.94
CA HIS A 72 -3.20 12.04 -8.21
C HIS A 72 -2.95 10.70 -8.90
N GLU A 73 -3.25 10.60 -10.20
CA GLU A 73 -3.01 9.41 -10.97
C GLU A 73 -1.52 9.17 -11.28
N LEU A 74 -1.18 7.90 -11.52
CA LEU A 74 0.13 7.55 -12.02
C LEU A 74 0.29 8.03 -13.47
N TYR A 75 1.21 8.98 -13.68
CA TYR A 75 1.51 9.62 -14.97
C TYR A 75 0.33 10.42 -15.57
N ASP A 76 -0.45 11.10 -14.73
CA ASP A 76 -1.62 11.92 -15.14
C ASP A 76 -2.65 11.13 -15.97
N LYS A 77 -2.70 9.80 -15.77
CA LYS A 77 -3.58 8.92 -16.54
C LYS A 77 -4.40 8.02 -15.62
N SER A 78 -5.72 8.12 -15.70
CA SER A 78 -6.62 7.17 -15.03
C SER A 78 -6.64 5.84 -15.79
N TRP A 79 -5.90 4.84 -15.29
CA TRP A 79 -5.76 3.52 -15.94
C TRP A 79 -7.02 2.65 -15.88
N ASN A 80 -7.96 3.00 -15.00
CA ASN A 80 -9.25 2.34 -14.82
C ASN A 80 -10.39 2.98 -15.65
N ARG A 81 -10.12 4.06 -16.40
CA ARG A 81 -11.11 4.76 -17.24
C ARG A 81 -10.65 4.70 -18.69
N GLU A 82 -11.60 4.47 -19.59
CA GLU A 82 -11.34 4.70 -21.01
C GLU A 82 -11.24 6.21 -21.25
N ALA A 83 -10.22 6.63 -22.01
CA ALA A 83 -10.10 8.02 -22.40
C ALA A 83 -11.26 8.35 -23.35
N THR A 84 -12.23 9.15 -22.89
CA THR A 84 -13.21 9.75 -23.79
C THR A 84 -12.43 10.74 -24.65
N ASN A 85 -12.10 10.36 -25.88
CA ASN A 85 -11.50 11.25 -26.87
C ASN A 85 -12.54 12.32 -27.25
N GLU A 86 -12.68 13.37 -26.44
CA GLU A 86 -13.28 14.61 -26.91
C GLU A 86 -12.27 15.27 -27.86
N THR A 87 -12.31 14.80 -29.11
CA THR A 87 -11.77 15.56 -30.23
C THR A 87 -12.70 16.76 -30.40
N GLN A 88 -12.36 17.88 -29.76
CA GLN A 88 -12.96 19.17 -30.08
C GLN A 88 -12.52 19.54 -31.51
N LEU A 89 -13.49 19.48 -32.42
CA LEU A 89 -13.48 20.10 -33.75
C LEU A 89 -13.41 21.62 -33.65
#